data_AF-A0A534QAW6-F1
#
_entry.id   AF-A0A534QAW6-F1
#
_cell.length_a   1.000
_cell.length_b   1.000
_cell.length_c   1.000
_cell.angle_alpha   90.00
_cell.angle_beta   90.00
_cell.angle_gamma   90.00
#
_symmetry.space_group_name_H-M   'P 1'
#
loop_
_entity.id
_entity.type
_entity.pdbx_description
1 polymer ?
#
loop_
_entity_poly.entity_id
_entity_poly.type
_entity_poly.pdbx_seq_one_letter_code
_entity_poly.pdbx_strand_id
1 'polypeptide(L)'
;MSTSDPARQPDRRSEERGSFILYVEGPRDRSILRAWAHRLLPERAADLLEGAVILGGRRPARAVEHFRARAPGSRGLCVLDRDEDAASALEAEGGLEFFTWGRRHIESYLLVAGAIRRALSLPASDHRLEAVLERELPNAEDTAGWRALDAKRLLAETGPLARLLGRPLPLARIARATREEELHADVLEIFDRLRAELARFAQPRHRRGIGDRARAI
;
A
#
# COMPACT_ATOMS: atom_id res chain seq x y z
N MET A 1 19.98 -47.73 26.31
CA MET A 1 20.04 -47.50 24.85
C MET A 1 19.30 -46.20 24.58
N SER A 2 20.04 -45.10 24.45
CA SER A 2 19.50 -43.76 24.15
C SER A 2 19.36 -43.58 22.65
N THR A 3 18.14 -43.38 22.18
CA THR A 3 17.86 -42.86 20.84
C THR A 3 17.79 -41.33 20.94
N SER A 4 18.90 -40.67 20.65
CA SER A 4 18.93 -39.22 20.43
C SER A 4 18.30 -38.92 19.07
N ASP A 5 17.17 -38.22 19.10
CA ASP A 5 16.48 -37.67 17.95
C ASP A 5 17.20 -36.38 17.49
N PRO A 6 17.77 -36.31 16.27
CA PRO A 6 18.43 -35.11 15.80
C PRO A 6 17.39 -34.07 15.42
N ALA A 7 17.20 -33.10 16.32
CA ALA A 7 16.43 -31.90 16.09
C ALA A 7 16.73 -31.29 14.71
N ARG A 8 15.66 -31.12 13.93
CA ARG A 8 15.61 -30.43 12.64
C ARG A 8 16.14 -29.01 12.82
N GLN A 9 17.44 -28.80 12.59
CA GLN A 9 18.03 -27.47 12.58
C GLN A 9 17.35 -26.64 11.50
N PRO A 10 16.78 -25.46 11.84
CA PRO A 10 16.29 -24.54 10.82
C PRO A 10 17.47 -24.15 9.92
N ASP A 11 17.24 -24.22 8.61
CA ASP A 11 18.24 -23.92 7.59
C ASP A 11 18.72 -22.47 7.74
N ARG A 12 19.90 -22.29 8.37
CA ARG A 12 20.57 -20.99 8.59
C ARG A 12 20.80 -20.20 7.29
N ARG A 13 20.67 -20.82 6.11
CA ARG A 13 20.73 -20.11 4.81
C ARG A 13 19.52 -19.22 4.54
N SER A 14 18.44 -19.39 5.29
CA SER A 14 17.23 -18.56 5.20
C SER A 14 17.43 -17.19 5.87
N GLU A 15 18.30 -17.11 6.88
CA GLU A 15 18.48 -15.92 7.73
C GLU A 15 19.31 -14.81 7.05
N GLU A 16 20.08 -15.15 6.01
CA GLU A 16 20.90 -14.17 5.26
C GLU A 16 20.17 -13.55 4.05
N ARG A 17 18.92 -13.96 3.77
CA ARG A 17 18.15 -13.38 2.66
C ARG A 17 17.34 -12.19 3.18
N GLY A 18 17.77 -10.99 2.79
CA GLY A 18 16.96 -9.79 2.95
C GLY A 18 15.53 -10.00 2.43
N SER A 19 14.56 -9.39 3.11
CA SER A 19 13.13 -9.48 2.78
C SER A 19 12.59 -8.11 2.35
N PHE A 20 11.47 -8.09 1.62
CA PHE A 20 10.70 -6.87 1.38
C PHE A 20 9.54 -6.77 2.37
N ILE A 21 9.33 -5.60 2.95
CA ILE A 21 8.27 -5.37 3.95
C ILE A 21 7.47 -4.13 3.56
N LEU A 22 6.16 -4.29 3.44
CA LEU A 22 5.22 -3.19 3.26
C LEU A 22 4.61 -2.82 4.61
N TYR A 23 4.71 -1.55 5.00
CA TYR A 23 4.06 -0.99 6.18
C TYR A 23 2.89 -0.10 5.76
N VAL A 24 1.76 -0.24 6.45
CA VAL A 24 0.52 0.51 6.20
C VAL A 24 -0.09 0.95 7.52
N GLU A 25 -0.82 2.07 7.53
CA GLU A 25 -1.34 2.62 8.80
C GLU A 25 -2.42 1.72 9.41
N GLY A 26 -3.36 1.24 8.59
CA GLY A 26 -4.53 0.52 9.06
C GLY A 26 -4.93 -0.72 8.25
N PRO A 27 -5.80 -1.58 8.82
CA PRO A 27 -6.40 -2.70 8.08
C PRO A 27 -7.21 -2.25 6.86
N ARG A 28 -7.79 -1.04 6.93
CA ARG A 28 -8.56 -0.44 5.83
C ARG A 28 -7.66 -0.13 4.63
N ASP A 29 -6.53 0.54 4.86
CA ASP A 29 -5.55 0.88 3.82
C ASP A 29 -5.04 -0.37 3.13
N ARG A 30 -4.70 -1.40 3.91
CA ARG A 30 -4.32 -2.71 3.39
C ARG A 30 -5.37 -3.31 2.46
N SER A 31 -6.65 -3.18 2.83
CA SER A 31 -7.77 -3.70 2.04
C SER A 31 -7.97 -2.93 0.73
N ILE A 32 -7.77 -1.61 0.76
CA ILE A 32 -7.82 -0.74 -0.42
C ILE A 32 -6.65 -1.05 -1.36
N LEU A 33 -5.42 -1.08 -0.83
CA LEU A 33 -4.23 -1.47 -1.58
C LEU A 33 -4.37 -2.87 -2.18
N ARG A 34 -4.95 -3.83 -1.45
CA ARG A 34 -5.22 -5.18 -1.98
C ARG A 34 -6.16 -5.16 -3.15
N ALA A 35 -7.22 -4.37 -3.06
CA ALA A 35 -8.17 -4.24 -4.14
C ALA A 35 -7.54 -3.66 -5.42
N TRP A 36 -6.69 -2.64 -5.31
CA TRP A 36 -5.94 -2.10 -6.47
C TRP A 36 -4.85 -3.06 -6.97
N ALA A 37 -4.13 -3.74 -6.07
CA ALA A 37 -3.04 -4.65 -6.40
C ALA A 37 -3.49 -5.81 -7.29
N HIS A 38 -4.72 -6.30 -7.12
CA HIS A 38 -5.29 -7.33 -8.00
C HIS A 38 -5.30 -6.93 -9.49
N ARG A 39 -5.32 -5.62 -9.80
CA ARG A 39 -5.23 -5.12 -11.17
C ARG A 39 -3.79 -4.77 -11.55
N LEU A 40 -3.08 -4.06 -10.67
CA LEU A 40 -1.79 -3.44 -11.00
C LEU A 40 -0.57 -4.36 -10.78
N LEU A 41 -0.71 -5.39 -9.94
CA LEU A 41 0.32 -6.36 -9.57
C LEU A 41 -0.29 -7.77 -9.35
N PRO A 42 -1.00 -8.35 -10.34
CA PRO A 42 -1.82 -9.55 -10.15
C PRO A 42 -1.03 -10.76 -9.61
N GLU A 43 0.23 -10.93 -10.04
CA GLU A 43 1.07 -12.07 -9.67
C GLU A 43 1.59 -12.03 -8.23
N ARG A 44 1.59 -10.85 -7.58
CA ARG A 44 2.26 -10.63 -6.28
C ARG A 44 1.35 -9.99 -5.24
N ALA A 45 0.13 -9.62 -5.62
CA ALA A 45 -0.82 -8.89 -4.79
C ALA A 45 -1.17 -9.61 -3.47
N ALA A 46 -1.38 -10.93 -3.53
CA ALA A 46 -1.77 -11.72 -2.36
C ALA A 46 -0.63 -11.75 -1.32
N ASP A 47 0.53 -12.27 -1.71
CA ASP A 47 1.68 -12.46 -0.81
C ASP A 47 2.16 -11.14 -0.19
N LEU A 48 2.27 -10.09 -1.01
CA LEU A 48 2.76 -8.78 -0.57
C LEU A 48 1.89 -8.20 0.54
N LEU A 49 0.57 -8.29 0.39
CA LEU A 49 -0.37 -7.60 1.26
C LEU A 49 -0.85 -8.45 2.42
N GLU A 50 -0.79 -9.78 2.32
CA GLU A 50 -0.96 -10.66 3.47
C GLU A 50 0.22 -10.51 4.46
N GLY A 51 1.43 -10.30 3.95
CA GLY A 51 2.62 -10.00 4.75
C GLY A 51 2.76 -8.53 5.20
N ALA A 52 1.85 -7.63 4.83
CA ALA A 52 1.97 -6.22 5.18
C ALA A 52 1.78 -5.98 6.69
N VAL A 53 2.64 -5.14 7.26
CA VAL A 53 2.65 -4.77 8.67
C VAL A 53 1.72 -3.59 8.91
N ILE A 54 0.76 -3.76 9.82
CA ILE A 54 -0.20 -2.72 10.20
C ILE A 54 0.35 -1.94 11.41
N LEU A 55 0.51 -0.63 11.24
CA LEU A 55 1.14 0.25 12.25
C LEU A 55 0.16 0.70 13.35
N GLY A 56 -1.14 0.70 13.09
CA GLY A 56 -2.15 1.22 14.02
C GLY A 56 -2.23 2.75 14.01
N GLY A 57 -2.30 3.31 12.79
CA GLY A 57 -2.25 4.75 12.51
C GLY A 57 -0.88 5.21 11.97
N ARG A 58 -0.73 6.52 11.76
CA ARG A 58 0.52 7.16 11.31
C ARG A 58 1.61 7.09 12.37
N ARG A 59 2.33 5.95 12.44
CA ARG A 59 3.40 5.67 13.41
C ARG A 59 4.72 5.32 12.72
N PRO A 60 5.38 6.28 12.03
CA PRO A 60 6.62 6.02 11.31
C PRO A 60 7.75 5.49 12.20
N ALA A 61 7.86 5.96 13.46
CA ALA A 61 8.84 5.45 14.42
C ALA A 61 8.69 3.93 14.69
N ARG A 62 7.44 3.43 14.75
CA ARG A 62 7.16 1.99 14.89
C ARG A 62 7.63 1.20 13.67
N ALA A 63 7.51 1.78 12.47
CA ALA A 63 8.02 1.16 11.25
C ALA A 63 9.56 1.06 11.27
N VAL A 64 10.25 2.14 11.69
CA VAL A 64 11.72 2.16 11.85
C VAL A 64 12.18 1.12 12.86
N GLU A 65 11.58 1.10 14.05
CA GLU A 65 11.90 0.14 15.11
C GLU A 65 11.73 -1.30 14.62
N HIS A 66 10.59 -1.60 13.99
CA HIS A 66 10.33 -2.93 13.45
C HIS A 66 11.33 -3.30 12.33
N PHE A 67 11.70 -2.34 11.48
CA PHE A 67 12.63 -2.55 10.37
C PHE A 67 14.07 -2.79 10.83
N ARG A 68 14.55 -2.09 11.86
CA ARG A 68 15.89 -2.30 12.44
C ARG A 68 16.10 -3.72 12.98
N ALA A 69 15.02 -4.38 13.39
CA ALA A 69 15.06 -5.77 13.83
C ALA A 69 15.08 -6.80 12.68
N ARG A 70 15.19 -6.37 11.41
CA ARG A 70 15.18 -7.26 10.24
C ARG A 70 16.58 -7.68 9.83
N ALA A 71 16.64 -8.77 9.05
CA ALA A 71 17.89 -9.26 8.48
C ALA A 71 18.59 -8.20 7.62
N PRO A 72 19.93 -8.10 7.64
CA PRO A 72 20.68 -7.20 6.78
C PRO A 72 20.28 -7.33 5.30
N GLY A 73 20.21 -6.20 4.61
CA GLY A 73 19.80 -6.15 3.20
C GLY A 73 18.29 -6.31 2.98
N SER A 74 17.47 -6.31 4.05
CA SER A 74 16.03 -6.13 3.91
C SER A 74 15.70 -4.74 3.37
N ARG A 75 14.54 -4.62 2.74
CA ARG A 75 14.00 -3.40 2.17
C ARG A 75 12.59 -3.18 2.71
N GLY A 76 12.22 -1.93 2.93
CA GLY A 76 10.92 -1.56 3.46
C GLY A 76 10.30 -0.41 2.69
N LEU A 77 8.98 -0.43 2.56
CA LEU A 77 8.21 0.70 2.08
C LEU A 77 7.08 1.00 3.07
N CYS A 78 7.07 2.20 3.61
CA CYS A 78 6.07 2.65 4.57
C CYS A 78 5.14 3.68 3.93
N VAL A 79 3.87 3.29 3.76
CA VAL A 79 2.83 4.09 3.12
C VAL A 79 2.01 4.80 4.19
N LEU A 80 1.94 6.12 4.09
CA LEU A 80 1.31 6.99 5.09
C LEU A 80 0.30 7.95 4.46
N ASP A 81 -0.81 8.20 5.16
CA ASP A 81 -1.72 9.31 4.94
C ASP A 81 -0.99 10.65 5.15
N ARG A 82 -1.39 11.71 4.45
CA ARG A 82 -0.81 13.04 4.73
C ARG A 82 -1.33 13.55 6.06
N ASP A 83 -0.40 14.11 6.81
CA ASP A 83 -0.66 14.89 7.99
C ASP A 83 -0.27 16.35 7.69
N GLU A 84 -1.17 17.29 7.97
CA GLU A 84 -0.96 18.72 7.70
C GLU A 84 0.10 19.33 8.63
N ASP A 85 0.26 18.74 9.82
CA ASP A 85 1.15 19.25 10.87
C ASP A 85 2.53 18.56 10.88
N ALA A 86 2.68 17.44 10.16
CA ALA A 86 3.91 16.68 10.13
C ALA A 86 4.87 17.18 9.04
N ALA A 87 5.43 18.37 9.25
CA ALA A 87 6.64 18.83 8.56
C ALA A 87 7.91 18.08 9.01
N SER A 88 7.76 16.95 9.71
CA SER A 88 8.90 16.12 10.11
C SER A 88 9.42 15.37 8.89
N ALA A 89 10.57 15.82 8.39
CA ALA A 89 11.40 15.03 7.49
C ALA A 89 11.61 13.66 8.14
N LEU A 90 10.95 12.64 7.61
CA LEU A 90 11.17 11.27 8.05
C LEU A 90 12.57 10.92 7.60
N GLU A 91 13.50 10.82 8.56
CA GLU A 91 14.85 10.38 8.27
C GLU A 91 14.78 9.01 7.62
N ALA A 92 15.30 8.91 6.40
CA ALA A 92 15.37 7.64 5.69
C ALA A 92 16.32 6.72 6.45
N GLU A 93 15.78 5.66 7.04
CA GLU A 93 16.59 4.56 7.57
C GLU A 93 17.11 3.76 6.37
N GLY A 94 18.38 3.31 6.41
CA GLY A 94 19.00 2.64 5.27
C GLY A 94 18.21 1.43 4.79
N GLY A 95 17.55 1.54 3.63
CA GLY A 95 16.72 0.49 3.04
C GLY A 95 15.23 0.57 3.39
N LEU A 96 14.79 1.49 4.25
CA LEU A 96 13.38 1.79 4.50
C LEU A 96 13.01 3.13 3.86
N GLU A 97 12.08 3.07 2.92
CA GLU A 97 11.54 4.23 2.21
C GLU A 97 10.17 4.61 2.77
N PHE A 98 9.87 5.91 2.78
CA PHE A 98 8.56 6.44 3.14
C PHE A 98 7.86 6.99 1.91
N PHE A 99 6.59 6.65 1.75
CA PHE A 99 5.69 7.21 0.75
C PHE A 99 4.53 7.86 1.48
N THR A 100 4.29 9.14 1.22
CA THR A 100 3.14 9.86 1.76
C THR A 100 2.23 10.26 0.61
N TRP A 101 0.95 9.90 0.70
CA TRP A 101 -0.07 10.23 -0.31
C TRP A 101 -0.09 11.73 -0.64
N GLY A 102 -0.35 12.12 -1.90
CA GLY A 102 -0.56 13.50 -2.38
C GLY A 102 -1.89 14.15 -1.97
N ARG A 103 -2.86 13.35 -1.53
CA ARG A 103 -4.13 13.76 -0.87
C ARG A 103 -4.09 13.43 0.63
N ARG A 104 -5.07 13.94 1.39
CA ARG A 104 -5.13 13.74 2.86
C ARG A 104 -5.07 12.27 3.27
N HIS A 105 -5.93 11.47 2.66
CA HIS A 105 -6.10 10.06 3.01
C HIS A 105 -6.09 9.17 1.77
N ILE A 106 -5.72 7.90 1.92
CA ILE A 106 -5.88 6.90 0.85
C ILE A 106 -7.34 6.81 0.35
N GLU A 107 -8.33 7.05 1.22
CA GLU A 107 -9.73 7.08 0.83
C GLU A 107 -10.09 8.22 -0.14
N SER A 108 -9.30 9.29 -0.18
CA SER A 108 -9.51 10.41 -1.10
C SER A 108 -9.34 10.01 -2.58
N TYR A 109 -8.68 8.88 -2.86
CA TYR A 109 -8.55 8.32 -4.21
C TYR A 109 -9.70 7.39 -4.59
N LEU A 110 -10.64 7.13 -3.67
CA LEU A 110 -11.86 6.35 -3.95
C LEU A 110 -13.04 7.23 -4.38
N LEU A 111 -12.89 8.55 -4.32
CA LEU A 111 -13.90 9.54 -4.70
C LEU A 111 -13.98 9.68 -6.23
N VAL A 112 -14.17 8.55 -6.92
CA VAL A 112 -14.28 8.41 -8.37
C VAL A 112 -15.71 7.97 -8.69
N ALA A 113 -16.50 8.85 -9.31
CA ALA A 113 -17.92 8.62 -9.58
C ALA A 113 -18.18 7.30 -10.34
N GLY A 114 -17.40 7.05 -11.40
CA GLY A 114 -17.49 5.83 -12.20
C GLY A 114 -17.25 4.55 -11.37
N ALA A 115 -16.24 4.56 -10.51
CA ALA A 115 -15.90 3.43 -9.64
C ALA A 115 -17.00 3.17 -8.60
N ILE A 116 -17.51 4.23 -7.96
CA ILE A 116 -18.61 4.15 -6.99
C ILE A 116 -19.87 3.58 -7.66
N ARG A 117 -20.25 4.11 -8.84
CA ARG A 117 -21.37 3.61 -9.63
C ARG A 117 -21.25 2.12 -9.92
N ARG A 118 -20.08 1.67 -10.44
CA ARG A 118 -19.84 0.26 -10.75
C ARG A 118 -19.85 -0.64 -9.52
N ALA A 119 -19.23 -0.19 -8.43
CA ALA A 119 -19.18 -0.94 -7.18
C ALA A 119 -20.58 -1.14 -6.56
N LEU A 120 -21.47 -0.18 -6.75
CA LEU A 120 -22.82 -0.19 -6.19
C LEU A 120 -23.90 -0.62 -7.20
N SER A 121 -23.50 -0.90 -8.44
CA SER A 121 -24.38 -1.24 -9.56
C SER A 121 -25.50 -0.21 -9.75
N LEU A 122 -25.16 1.09 -9.64
CA LEU A 122 -26.13 2.17 -9.84
C LEU A 122 -26.43 2.37 -11.35
N PRO A 123 -27.66 2.75 -11.72
CA PRO A 123 -27.99 3.11 -13.09
C PRO A 123 -27.13 4.26 -13.61
N ALA A 124 -26.85 4.27 -14.91
CA ALA A 124 -26.12 5.38 -15.56
C ALA A 124 -26.89 6.71 -15.50
N SER A 125 -28.23 6.64 -15.40
CA SER A 125 -29.12 7.80 -15.24
C SER A 125 -29.22 8.32 -13.81
N ASP A 126 -28.61 7.66 -12.82
CA ASP A 126 -28.58 8.19 -11.45
C ASP A 126 -27.50 9.27 -11.36
N HIS A 127 -27.94 10.54 -11.44
CA HIS A 127 -27.09 11.74 -11.36
C HIS A 127 -26.92 12.26 -9.93
N ARG A 128 -27.57 11.64 -8.94
CA ARG A 128 -27.51 12.13 -7.55
C ARG A 128 -26.10 12.01 -6.98
N LEU A 129 -25.38 10.96 -7.39
CA LEU A 129 -23.99 10.74 -6.99
C LEU A 129 -23.10 11.88 -7.49
N GLU A 130 -23.17 12.22 -8.78
CA GLU A 130 -22.42 13.33 -9.37
C GLU A 130 -22.73 14.63 -8.67
N ALA A 131 -24.01 14.95 -8.45
CA ALA A 131 -24.41 16.19 -7.79
C ALA A 131 -23.86 16.31 -6.35
N VAL A 132 -23.79 15.21 -5.61
CA VAL A 132 -23.17 15.21 -4.27
C VAL A 132 -21.65 15.32 -4.36
N LEU A 133 -21.01 14.61 -5.29
CA LEU A 133 -19.55 14.71 -5.45
C LEU A 133 -19.16 16.13 -5.89
N GLU A 134 -19.85 16.73 -6.85
CA GLU A 134 -19.58 18.11 -7.31
C GLU A 134 -19.73 19.14 -6.18
N ARG A 135 -20.67 18.93 -5.26
CA ARG A 135 -20.87 19.81 -4.09
C ARG A 135 -19.82 19.61 -3.01
N GLU A 136 -19.40 18.37 -2.76
CA GLU A 136 -18.55 18.03 -1.61
C GLU A 136 -17.06 17.97 -1.95
N LEU A 137 -16.70 17.84 -3.23
CA LEU A 137 -15.31 17.71 -3.67
C LEU A 137 -14.71 19.06 -4.09
N PRO A 138 -13.43 19.30 -3.78
CA PRO A 138 -12.69 20.40 -4.37
C PRO A 138 -12.61 20.27 -5.89
N ASN A 139 -12.35 21.39 -6.57
CA ASN A 139 -12.00 21.39 -7.99
C ASN A 139 -10.79 20.47 -8.23
N ALA A 140 -10.71 19.84 -9.40
CA ALA A 140 -9.62 18.90 -9.72
C ALA A 140 -8.22 19.55 -9.60
N GLU A 141 -8.12 20.84 -9.89
CA GLU A 141 -6.88 21.63 -9.82
C GLU A 141 -6.59 22.18 -8.41
N ASP A 142 -7.57 22.14 -7.50
CA ASP A 142 -7.43 22.65 -6.13
C ASP A 142 -6.67 21.66 -5.24
N THR A 143 -5.36 21.65 -5.41
CA THR A 143 -4.44 20.79 -4.66
C THR A 143 -4.57 21.03 -3.14
N ALA A 144 -4.78 22.27 -2.70
CA ALA A 144 -4.92 22.58 -1.28
C ALA A 144 -6.22 22.00 -0.72
N GLY A 145 -7.34 22.15 -1.44
CA GLY A 145 -8.61 21.54 -1.08
C GLY A 145 -8.51 20.01 -0.97
N TRP A 146 -7.83 19.34 -1.91
CA TRP A 146 -7.64 17.89 -1.85
C TRP A 146 -6.73 17.42 -0.71
N ARG A 147 -5.82 18.26 -0.24
CA ARG A 147 -4.99 18.01 0.95
C ARG A 147 -5.77 18.20 2.25
N ALA A 148 -6.73 19.13 2.27
CA ALA A 148 -7.58 19.39 3.43
C ALA A 148 -8.79 18.43 3.53
N LEU A 149 -9.22 17.86 2.40
CA LEU A 149 -10.44 17.06 2.31
C LEU A 149 -10.42 15.82 3.22
N ASP A 150 -11.30 15.79 4.21
CA ASP A 150 -11.59 14.61 5.02
C ASP A 150 -12.50 13.64 4.25
N ALA A 151 -11.88 12.78 3.44
CA ALA A 151 -12.58 11.72 2.72
C ALA A 151 -13.19 10.65 3.65
N LYS A 152 -12.64 10.45 4.86
CA LYS A 152 -13.18 9.48 5.83
C LYS A 152 -14.56 9.92 6.29
N ARG A 153 -14.77 11.22 6.52
CA ARG A 153 -16.11 11.79 6.80
C ARG A 153 -17.08 11.60 5.64
N LEU A 154 -16.65 11.81 4.40
CA LEU A 154 -17.50 11.65 3.22
C LEU A 154 -17.96 10.20 3.01
N LEU A 155 -17.04 9.26 3.25
CA LEU A 155 -17.20 7.83 3.01
C LEU A 155 -17.64 7.04 4.26
N ALA A 156 -17.85 7.71 5.39
CA ALA A 156 -18.37 7.11 6.61
C ALA A 156 -19.78 6.54 6.41
N GLU A 157 -20.19 5.61 7.28
CA GLU A 157 -21.52 4.97 7.22
C GLU A 157 -22.67 5.99 7.35
N THR A 158 -22.44 7.10 8.04
CA THR A 158 -23.37 8.23 8.18
C THR A 158 -22.99 9.43 7.32
N GLY A 159 -21.97 9.28 6.47
CA GLY A 159 -21.47 10.30 5.56
C GLY A 159 -22.51 10.71 4.51
N PRO A 160 -22.33 11.88 3.86
CA PRO A 160 -23.26 12.37 2.83
C PRO A 160 -23.50 11.36 1.71
N LEU A 161 -22.46 10.62 1.28
CA LEU A 161 -22.60 9.60 0.24
C LEU A 161 -23.42 8.40 0.72
N ALA A 162 -23.16 7.90 1.94
CA ALA A 162 -23.91 6.77 2.47
C ALA A 162 -25.38 7.12 2.72
N ARG A 163 -25.65 8.34 3.22
CA ARG A 163 -27.03 8.86 3.40
C ARG A 163 -27.77 8.99 2.07
N LEU A 164 -27.10 9.51 1.04
CA LEU A 164 -27.69 9.62 -0.29
C LEU A 164 -28.07 8.23 -0.86
N LEU A 165 -27.19 7.26 -0.68
CA LEU A 165 -27.31 5.93 -1.27
C LEU A 165 -28.14 4.97 -0.41
N GLY A 166 -28.49 5.36 0.82
CA GLY A 166 -29.22 4.54 1.78
C GLY A 166 -28.43 3.32 2.29
N ARG A 167 -27.09 3.32 2.14
CA ARG A 167 -26.23 2.19 2.55
C ARG A 167 -24.76 2.61 2.71
N PRO A 168 -23.98 1.90 3.54
CA PRO A 168 -22.53 2.09 3.64
C PRO A 168 -21.80 1.85 2.32
N LEU A 169 -20.69 2.55 2.12
CA LEU A 169 -19.85 2.41 0.93
C LEU A 169 -18.84 1.26 1.10
N PRO A 170 -18.83 0.24 0.22
CA PRO A 170 -17.88 -0.86 0.29
C PRO A 170 -16.53 -0.45 -0.32
N LEU A 171 -15.66 0.19 0.47
CA LEU A 171 -14.43 0.84 -0.02
C LEU A 171 -13.52 -0.07 -0.83
N ALA A 172 -13.28 -1.31 -0.39
CA ALA A 172 -12.48 -2.28 -1.15
C ALA A 172 -13.14 -2.66 -2.49
N ARG A 173 -14.47 -2.69 -2.56
CA ARG A 173 -15.20 -2.94 -3.81
C ARG A 173 -15.13 -1.72 -4.74
N ILE A 174 -15.17 -0.50 -4.20
CA ILE A 174 -14.94 0.73 -4.96
C ILE A 174 -13.53 0.73 -5.55
N ALA A 175 -12.51 0.47 -4.73
CA ALA A 175 -11.12 0.35 -5.17
C ALA A 175 -10.95 -0.70 -6.29
N ARG A 176 -11.56 -1.88 -6.15
CA ARG A 176 -11.54 -2.93 -7.18
C ARG A 176 -12.27 -2.50 -8.45
N ALA A 177 -13.33 -1.69 -8.33
CA ALA A 177 -14.11 -1.20 -9.45
C ALA A 177 -13.45 -0.04 -10.20
N THR A 178 -12.51 0.70 -9.59
CA THR A 178 -11.76 1.78 -10.24
C THR A 178 -10.96 1.24 -11.44
N ARG A 179 -11.09 1.84 -12.61
CA ARG A 179 -10.33 1.45 -13.81
C ARG A 179 -8.96 2.10 -13.80
N GLU A 180 -8.04 1.57 -14.61
CA GLU A 180 -6.67 2.06 -14.65
C GLU A 180 -6.59 3.52 -15.08
N GLU A 181 -7.37 3.92 -16.08
CA GLU A 181 -7.47 5.30 -16.57
C GLU A 181 -8.12 6.28 -15.58
N GLU A 182 -8.76 5.77 -14.53
CA GLU A 182 -9.36 6.57 -13.45
C GLU A 182 -8.46 6.66 -12.21
N LEU A 183 -7.35 5.91 -12.18
CA LEU A 183 -6.42 5.94 -11.05
C LEU A 183 -5.63 7.25 -11.06
N HIS A 184 -5.48 7.81 -9.87
CA HIS A 184 -4.63 8.98 -9.67
C HIS A 184 -3.15 8.61 -9.83
N ALA A 185 -2.34 9.58 -10.27
CA ALA A 185 -0.90 9.43 -10.45
C ALA A 185 -0.20 8.84 -9.21
N ASP A 186 -0.48 9.34 -8.00
CA ASP A 186 0.06 8.79 -6.74
C ASP A 186 -0.22 7.29 -6.54
N VAL A 187 -1.40 6.81 -6.97
CA VAL A 187 -1.72 5.37 -6.88
C VAL A 187 -0.84 4.60 -7.86
N LEU A 188 -0.70 5.08 -9.09
CA LEU A 188 0.21 4.45 -10.05
C LEU A 188 1.66 4.47 -9.55
N GLU A 189 2.10 5.59 -8.97
CA GLU A 189 3.45 5.78 -8.44
C GLU A 189 3.78 4.77 -7.34
N ILE A 190 2.89 4.58 -6.35
CA ILE A 190 3.16 3.59 -5.29
C ILE A 190 3.26 2.17 -5.86
N PHE A 191 2.45 1.85 -6.86
CA PHE A 191 2.47 0.52 -7.49
C PHE A 191 3.70 0.31 -8.38
N ASP A 192 4.20 1.36 -9.03
CA ASP A 192 5.47 1.33 -9.76
C ASP A 192 6.65 1.13 -8.80
N ARG A 193 6.65 1.80 -7.65
CA ARG A 193 7.65 1.60 -6.59
C ARG A 193 7.61 0.16 -6.06
N LEU A 194 6.41 -0.36 -5.76
CA LEU A 194 6.23 -1.76 -5.33
C LEU A 194 6.74 -2.75 -6.39
N ARG A 195 6.47 -2.48 -7.68
CA ARG A 195 6.97 -3.32 -8.79
C ARG A 195 8.50 -3.33 -8.83
N ALA A 196 9.12 -2.15 -8.72
CA ALA A 196 10.57 -2.00 -8.73
C ALA A 196 11.24 -2.74 -7.56
N GLU A 197 10.67 -2.62 -6.36
CA GLU A 197 11.17 -3.34 -5.19
C GLU A 197 11.03 -4.86 -5.34
N LEU A 198 9.86 -5.35 -5.74
CA LEU A 198 9.62 -6.77 -5.93
C LEU A 198 10.52 -7.39 -7.01
N ALA A 199 10.78 -6.65 -8.10
CA ALA A 199 11.68 -7.10 -9.17
C ALA A 199 13.12 -7.31 -8.67
N ARG A 200 13.59 -6.47 -7.73
CA ARG A 200 14.94 -6.60 -7.13
C ARG A 200 15.09 -7.88 -6.31
N PHE A 201 14.00 -8.38 -5.70
CA PHE A 201 14.01 -9.64 -4.95
C PHE A 201 13.77 -10.88 -5.82
N ALA A 202 13.16 -10.72 -7.00
CA ALA A 202 12.92 -11.82 -7.93
C ALA A 202 14.18 -12.22 -8.72
N GLN A 203 15.18 -11.32 -8.86
CA GLN A 203 16.42 -11.65 -9.55
C GLN A 203 17.28 -12.62 -8.72
N PRO A 204 17.67 -13.79 -9.26
CA PRO A 204 18.65 -14.65 -8.61
C PRO A 204 19.96 -13.88 -8.54
N ARG A 205 20.41 -13.53 -7.33
CA ARG A 205 21.74 -12.94 -7.12
C ARG A 205 22.75 -13.88 -7.77
N HIS A 206 23.33 -13.46 -8.90
CA HIS A 206 24.42 -14.15 -9.56
C HIS A 206 25.45 -14.47 -8.48
N ARG A 207 25.67 -15.77 -8.21
CA ARG A 207 26.79 -16.23 -7.40
C ARG A 207 28.02 -15.59 -8.02
N ARG A 208 28.60 -14.55 -7.39
CA ARG A 208 29.97 -14.17 -7.72
C ARG A 208 30.79 -15.42 -7.48
N GLY A 209 31.30 -15.98 -8.56
CA GLY A 209 32.10 -17.19 -8.54
C GLY A 209 33.26 -16.99 -7.57
N ILE A 210 33.19 -17.67 -6.44
CA ILE A 210 34.39 -18.08 -5.71
C ILE A 210 34.94 -19.22 -6.56
N GLY A 211 35.93 -18.92 -7.39
CA GLY A 211 36.54 -19.94 -8.23
C GLY A 211 37.37 -19.38 -9.36
N ASP A 212 38.48 -18.71 -9.01
CA ASP A 212 39.73 -18.89 -9.76
C ASP A 212 40.93 -18.51 -8.87
N ARG A 213 41.21 -19.41 -7.94
CA ARG A 213 42.55 -19.59 -7.38
C ARG A 213 42.83 -21.09 -7.35
N ALA A 214 43.22 -21.66 -8.48
CA ALA A 214 44.05 -22.86 -8.53
C ALA A 214 44.55 -23.14 -9.95
N ARG A 215 45.84 -23.51 -10.03
CA ARG A 215 46.67 -23.95 -11.18
C ARG A 215 47.44 -22.82 -11.88
N ALA A 216 48.74 -22.90 -12.08
CA ALA A 216 49.80 -23.86 -11.72
C ALA A 216 51.14 -23.08 -11.86
N ILE A 217 52.09 -23.16 -10.91
CA ILE A 217 53.31 -24.01 -10.99
C ILE A 217 53.71 -24.38 -12.42
#